data_AF-A0A4C1SXI1-F1
#
_entry.id   AF-A0A4C1SXI1-F1
#
_cell.length_a   1.000
_cell.length_b   1.000
_cell.length_c   1.000
_cell.angle_alpha   90.00
_cell.angle_beta   90.00
_cell.angle_gamma   90.00
#
_symmetry.space_group_name_H-M   'P 1'
#
loop_
_entity.id
_entity.type
_entity.pdbx_description
1 polymer ?
#
loop_
_entity_poly.entity_id
_entity_poly.type
_entity_poly.pdbx_seq_one_letter_code
_entity_poly.pdbx_strand_id
1 'polypeptide(L)'
;MPETDKIKLDEYIDDLYNKVGDFAGEFLNNEGSGLYLLQSKVNHSCVPNAQSTFPYSNDIVVLKAIQAIQPGEEICISYLDECQLERSRHSRQKKLNDPDETSEDEYDDEMDDDDFMDD
;
A
#
# COMPACT_ATOMS: atom_id res chain seq x y z
N MET A 1 27.46 -19.55 22.88
CA MET A 1 27.81 -18.12 22.77
C MET A 1 27.61 -17.45 24.13
N PRO A 2 28.54 -16.59 24.56
CA PRO A 2 28.35 -15.69 25.69
C PRO A 2 27.10 -14.83 25.52
N GLU A 3 26.38 -14.56 26.60
CA GLU A 3 25.11 -13.80 26.60
C GLU A 3 25.26 -12.41 25.95
N THR A 4 26.40 -11.77 26.20
CA THR A 4 26.77 -10.46 25.66
C THR A 4 26.93 -10.43 24.15
N ASP A 5 27.31 -11.56 23.55
CA ASP A 5 27.48 -11.65 22.10
C ASP A 5 26.14 -11.86 21.39
N LYS A 6 25.13 -12.40 22.09
CA LYS A 6 23.76 -12.50 21.57
C LYS A 6 23.08 -11.14 21.53
N ILE A 7 23.19 -10.37 22.61
CA ILE A 7 22.59 -9.03 22.71
C ILE A 7 23.12 -8.11 21.61
N LYS A 8 24.45 -8.12 21.37
CA LYS A 8 25.05 -7.34 20.29
C LYS A 8 24.62 -7.79 18.89
N LEU A 9 24.36 -9.10 18.74
CA LEU A 9 23.87 -9.65 17.48
C LEU A 9 22.42 -9.21 17.24
N ASP A 10 21.57 -9.27 18.26
CA ASP A 10 20.18 -8.83 18.18
C ASP A 10 20.09 -7.32 17.88
N GLU A 11 20.86 -6.49 18.58
CA GLU A 11 20.94 -5.03 18.30
C GLU A 11 21.40 -4.73 16.86
N TYR A 12 22.33 -5.53 16.34
CA TYR A 12 22.81 -5.39 14.96
C TYR A 12 21.76 -5.82 13.93
N ILE A 13 21.00 -6.87 14.22
CA ILE A 13 19.90 -7.34 13.38
C ILE A 13 18.80 -6.29 13.33
N ASP A 14 18.43 -5.70 14.46
CA ASP A 14 17.41 -4.64 14.53
C ASP A 14 17.83 -3.39 13.75
N ASP A 15 19.08 -2.93 13.90
CA ASP A 15 19.63 -1.81 13.12
C ASP A 15 19.65 -2.09 11.61
N LEU A 16 19.93 -3.34 11.22
CA LEU A 16 19.87 -3.76 9.83
C LEU A 16 18.43 -3.72 9.29
N TYR A 17 17.46 -4.26 10.03
CA TYR A 17 16.05 -4.23 9.63
C TYR A 17 15.51 -2.80 9.50
N ASN A 18 15.88 -1.91 10.43
CA ASN A 18 15.50 -0.50 10.36
C ASN A 18 16.04 0.18 9.10
N LYS A 19 17.34 0.02 8.81
CA LYS A 19 17.96 0.59 7.60
C LYS A 19 17.36 0.01 6.33
N VAL A 20 17.11 -1.29 6.32
CA VAL A 20 16.48 -1.96 5.17
C VAL A 20 15.06 -1.41 4.94
N GLY A 21 14.30 -1.17 6.01
CA GLY A 21 13.00 -0.49 5.94
C GLY A 21 13.09 0.93 5.38
N ASP A 22 14.07 1.72 5.83
CA ASP A 22 14.27 3.09 5.37
C ASP A 22 14.60 3.20 3.87
N PHE A 23 15.32 2.22 3.31
CA PHE A 23 15.78 2.26 1.92
C PHE A 23 14.87 1.55 0.92
N ALA A 24 14.23 0.45 1.32
CA ALA A 24 13.45 -0.38 0.39
C ALA A 24 11.94 -0.15 0.46
N GLY A 25 11.44 0.59 1.46
CA GLY A 25 10.01 0.83 1.63
C GLY A 25 9.18 -0.47 1.73
N GLU A 26 7.90 -0.42 1.34
CA GLU A 26 7.03 -1.62 1.27
C GLU A 26 7.45 -2.63 0.19
N PHE A 27 8.44 -2.32 -0.66
CA PHE A 27 8.85 -3.13 -1.80
C PHE A 27 9.49 -4.48 -1.41
N LEU A 28 9.94 -4.63 -0.16
CA LEU A 28 10.44 -5.89 0.38
C LEU A 28 9.35 -6.88 0.82
N ASN A 29 8.07 -6.48 0.80
CA ASN A 29 6.98 -7.30 1.30
C ASN A 29 6.24 -8.09 0.20
N ASN A 30 6.71 -8.05 -1.05
CA ASN A 30 6.16 -8.92 -2.09
C ASN A 30 6.79 -10.32 -1.99
N GLU A 31 6.27 -11.14 -1.09
CA GLU A 31 6.65 -12.55 -0.96
C GLU A 31 6.13 -13.41 -2.13
N GLY A 32 5.16 -12.88 -2.88
CA GLY A 32 4.60 -13.47 -4.09
C GLY A 32 3.24 -12.89 -4.47
N SER A 33 2.62 -13.45 -5.51
CA SER A 33 1.31 -13.05 -6.02
C SER A 33 0.31 -14.20 -5.90
N GLY A 34 -0.94 -13.88 -5.56
CA GLY A 34 -2.03 -14.85 -5.42
C GLY A 34 -3.38 -14.27 -5.84
N LEU A 35 -4.30 -15.14 -6.27
CA LEU A 35 -5.66 -14.77 -6.66
C LEU A 35 -6.67 -15.16 -5.58
N TYR A 36 -7.34 -14.17 -4.99
CA TYR A 36 -8.27 -14.35 -3.88
C TYR A 36 -9.71 -14.10 -4.31
N LEU A 37 -10.47 -15.19 -4.53
CA LEU A 37 -11.79 -15.13 -5.18
C LEU A 37 -12.87 -14.34 -4.40
N LEU A 38 -12.77 -14.28 -3.07
CA LEU A 38 -13.70 -13.49 -2.25
C LEU A 38 -13.27 -12.03 -2.18
N GLN A 39 -11.98 -11.77 -1.97
CA GLN A 39 -11.44 -10.41 -1.91
C GLN A 39 -11.57 -9.70 -3.26
N SER A 40 -11.48 -10.41 -4.39
CA SER A 40 -11.64 -9.83 -5.73
C SER A 40 -13.05 -9.30 -6.04
N LYS A 41 -14.04 -9.57 -5.18
CA LYS A 41 -15.41 -9.05 -5.29
C LYS A 41 -15.60 -7.73 -4.54
N VAL A 42 -14.60 -7.30 -3.77
CA VAL A 42 -14.67 -6.12 -2.91
C VAL A 42 -14.27 -4.90 -3.72
N ASN A 43 -15.16 -3.91 -3.82
CA ASN A 43 -14.95 -2.76 -4.70
C ASN A 43 -13.93 -1.76 -4.18
N HIS A 44 -13.48 -0.89 -5.09
CA HIS A 44 -12.59 0.22 -4.81
C HIS A 44 -13.31 1.38 -4.10
N SER A 45 -12.63 1.99 -3.12
CA SER A 45 -12.92 3.36 -2.64
C SER A 45 -11.61 4.07 -2.34
N CYS A 46 -11.48 5.35 -2.74
CA CYS A 46 -10.36 6.20 -2.31
C CYS A 46 -10.40 6.53 -0.80
N VAL A 47 -11.54 6.29 -0.14
CA VAL A 47 -11.70 6.37 1.31
C VAL A 47 -12.29 5.04 1.78
N PRO A 48 -11.45 3.98 1.89
CA PRO A 48 -11.94 2.64 2.18
C PRO A 48 -12.36 2.49 3.64
N ASN A 49 -13.24 1.52 3.91
CA ASN A 49 -13.63 1.13 5.28
C ASN A 49 -12.99 -0.19 5.72
N ALA A 50 -12.31 -0.91 4.82
CA ALA A 50 -11.51 -2.09 5.10
C ALA A 50 -10.16 -2.07 4.35
N GLN A 51 -9.21 -2.89 4.82
CA GLN A 51 -7.89 -3.08 4.21
C GLN A 51 -7.53 -4.57 4.14
N SER A 52 -6.85 -4.99 3.07
CA SER A 52 -6.28 -6.33 2.93
C SER A 52 -4.96 -6.44 3.70
N THR A 53 -4.78 -7.51 4.46
CA THR A 53 -3.57 -7.74 5.29
C THR A 53 -3.18 -9.22 5.30
N PHE A 54 -1.90 -9.50 5.58
CA PHE A 54 -1.35 -10.84 5.73
C PHE A 54 -0.76 -11.04 7.14
N PRO A 55 -1.59 -11.08 8.19
CA PRO A 55 -1.11 -11.03 9.58
C PRO A 55 -0.38 -12.30 10.04
N TYR A 56 -0.41 -13.38 9.27
CA TYR A 56 0.13 -14.69 9.65
C TYR A 56 1.38 -15.09 8.84
N SER A 57 1.96 -14.17 8.06
CA SER A 57 3.12 -14.43 7.18
C SER A 57 2.91 -15.70 6.34
N ASN A 58 1.72 -15.81 5.76
CA ASN A 58 1.28 -16.93 4.92
C ASN A 58 0.40 -16.42 3.78
N ASP A 59 -0.13 -17.34 2.98
CA ASP A 59 -0.98 -17.10 1.83
C ASP A 59 -2.45 -16.79 2.19
N ILE A 60 -2.77 -16.45 3.45
CA ILE A 60 -4.14 -16.15 3.87
C ILE A 60 -4.33 -14.62 3.92
N VAL A 61 -5.12 -14.11 2.97
CA VAL A 61 -5.56 -12.71 2.99
C VAL A 61 -6.65 -12.49 4.05
N VAL A 62 -6.47 -11.47 4.88
CA VAL A 62 -7.44 -11.02 5.88
C VAL A 62 -7.91 -9.62 5.54
N LEU A 63 -9.22 -9.46 5.32
CA LEU A 63 -9.86 -8.15 5.23
C LEU A 63 -10.17 -7.65 6.64
N LYS A 64 -9.48 -6.60 7.05
CA LYS A 64 -9.65 -5.96 8.36
C LYS A 64 -10.40 -4.65 8.20
N ALA A 65 -11.44 -4.44 9.00
CA ALA A 65 -12.12 -3.15 9.07
C ALA A 65 -11.19 -2.09 9.68
N ILE A 66 -11.07 -0.94 9.02
CA ILE A 66 -10.33 0.23 9.50
C ILE A 66 -11.26 1.34 10.00
N GLN A 67 -12.56 1.22 9.71
CA GLN A 67 -13.62 2.09 10.20
C GLN A 67 -14.82 1.23 10.66
N ALA A 68 -15.77 1.83 11.38
CA ALA A 68 -16.98 1.13 11.78
C ALA A 68 -17.89 0.90 10.56
N ILE A 69 -18.26 -0.36 10.29
CA ILE A 69 -19.10 -0.74 9.15
C ILE A 69 -20.50 -1.09 9.67
N GLN A 70 -21.52 -0.40 9.16
CA GLN A 70 -22.91 -0.66 9.55
C GLN A 70 -23.52 -1.84 8.77
N PRO A 71 -24.55 -2.51 9.32
CA PRO A 71 -25.26 -3.56 8.58
C PRO A 71 -25.82 -3.03 7.26
N GLY A 72 -25.46 -3.69 6.16
CA GLY A 72 -25.88 -3.31 4.80
C GLY A 72 -24.98 -2.27 4.13
N GLU A 73 -23.98 -1.73 4.83
CA GLU A 73 -22.92 -0.93 4.22
C GLU A 73 -22.00 -1.80 3.36
N GLU A 74 -21.60 -1.28 2.21
CA GLU A 74 -20.66 -1.96 1.33
C GLU A 74 -19.25 -1.96 1.92
N ILE A 75 -18.56 -3.09 1.80
CA ILE A 75 -17.15 -3.17 2.17
C ILE A 75 -16.33 -2.71 0.96
N CYS A 76 -15.46 -1.73 1.15
CA CYS A 76 -14.58 -1.21 0.11
C CYS A 76 -13.13 -1.20 0.58
N ILE A 77 -12.22 -1.51 -0.34
CA ILE A 77 -10.76 -1.43 -0.17
C ILE A 77 -10.17 -0.40 -1.14
N SER A 78 -8.92 0.02 -0.92
CA SER A 78 -8.17 0.73 -1.96
C SER A 78 -7.56 -0.27 -2.93
N TYR A 79 -7.56 0.09 -4.21
CA TYR A 79 -6.81 -0.62 -5.27
C TYR A 79 -5.52 0.14 -5.62
N LEU A 80 -5.37 1.33 -5.03
CA LEU A 80 -4.24 2.22 -5.20
C LEU A 80 -3.36 2.14 -3.96
N ASP A 81 -2.07 2.30 -4.14
CA ASP A 81 -1.10 2.36 -3.05
C ASP A 81 -1.23 3.67 -2.26
N GLU A 82 -0.67 3.74 -1.07
CA GLU A 82 -0.77 4.90 -0.17
C GLU A 82 -0.29 6.19 -0.86
N CYS A 83 0.86 6.15 -1.54
CA CYS A 83 1.38 7.29 -2.30
C CYS A 83 0.44 7.78 -3.41
N GLN A 84 -0.35 6.88 -4.01
CA GLN A 84 -1.29 7.23 -5.08
C GLN A 84 -2.59 7.83 -4.50
N LEU A 85 -3.00 7.42 -3.30
CA LEU A 85 -4.18 7.98 -2.63
C LEU A 85 -4.00 9.47 -2.31
N GLU A 86 -2.78 9.89 -1.98
CA GLU A 86 -2.43 11.29 -1.69
C GLU A 86 -2.47 12.21 -2.93
N ARG A 87 -2.46 11.65 -4.14
CA ARG A 87 -2.49 12.41 -5.39
C ARG A 87 -3.85 13.06 -5.67
N SER A 88 -3.91 13.93 -6.65
CA SER A 88 -5.15 14.59 -7.06
C SER A 88 -6.22 13.59 -7.54
N ARG A 89 -7.50 14.00 -7.52
CA ARG A 89 -8.61 13.18 -8.03
C ARG A 89 -8.38 12.75 -9.48
N HIS A 90 -7.82 13.64 -10.31
CA HIS A 90 -7.55 13.36 -11.71
C HIS A 90 -6.53 12.23 -11.87
N SER A 91 -5.40 12.32 -11.17
CA SER A 91 -4.34 11.30 -11.19
C SER A 91 -4.85 9.93 -10.74
N ARG A 92 -5.62 9.87 -9.64
CA ARG A 92 -6.23 8.60 -9.17
C ARG A 92 -7.16 7.99 -10.21
N GLN A 93 -7.99 8.80 -10.86
CA GLN A 93 -8.92 8.31 -11.87
C GLN A 93 -8.22 7.82 -13.13
N LYS A 94 -7.12 8.46 -13.54
CA LYS A 94 -6.25 7.98 -14.62
C LYS A 94 -5.73 6.58 -14.29
N LYS A 95 -5.13 6.39 -13.12
CA LYS A 95 -4.58 5.09 -12.67
C LYS A 95 -5.63 3.96 -12.61
N LEU A 96 -6.86 4.26 -12.18
CA LEU A 96 -7.94 3.26 -12.13
C LEU A 96 -8.53 2.89 -13.50
N ASN A 97 -8.40 3.78 -14.48
CA ASN A 97 -8.93 3.58 -15.82
C ASN A 97 -7.89 3.03 -16.80
N ASP A 98 -6.61 3.14 -16.47
CA ASP A 98 -5.52 2.68 -17.32
C ASP A 98 -5.07 1.26 -16.94
N PRO A 99 -5.31 0.25 -17.80
CA PRO A 99 -4.89 -1.12 -17.55
C PRO A 99 -3.38 -1.36 -17.76
N ASP A 100 -2.62 -0.44 -18.35
CA ASP A 100 -1.24 -0.69 -18.83
C ASP A 100 -0.12 -0.15 -17.93
N GLU A 101 -0.38 0.69 -16.93
CA GLU A 101 0.68 1.30 -16.07
C GLU A 101 1.23 0.36 -14.95
N THR A 102 1.34 -0.95 -15.21
CA THR A 102 2.13 -1.87 -14.36
C THR A 102 3.60 -1.96 -14.79
N SER A 103 3.99 -1.21 -15.82
CA SER A 103 5.38 -1.03 -16.19
C SER A 103 5.69 0.45 -16.33
N GLU A 104 6.68 0.89 -15.56
CA GLU A 104 7.45 2.12 -15.69
C GLU A 104 6.96 3.31 -14.84
N ASP A 105 7.73 3.53 -13.77
CA ASP A 105 7.88 4.79 -13.07
C ASP A 105 8.25 5.92 -14.05
N GLU A 106 7.27 6.48 -14.75
CA GLU A 106 7.43 7.83 -15.29
C GLU A 106 7.04 8.83 -14.19
N TYR A 107 8.07 9.50 -13.68
CA TYR A 107 7.96 10.69 -12.86
C TYR A 107 7.13 11.75 -13.61
N ASP A 108 5.81 11.78 -13.40
CA ASP A 108 4.98 12.94 -13.74
C ASP A 108 5.32 14.07 -12.74
N ASP A 109 6.47 14.72 -12.99
CA ASP A 109 6.76 16.11 -12.61
C ASP A 109 6.00 17.06 -13.54
N GLU A 110 4.71 16.80 -13.81
CA GLU A 110 3.84 17.84 -14.34
C GLU A 110 3.49 18.75 -13.17
N MET A 111 4.25 19.85 -13.07
CA MET A 111 3.84 21.02 -12.31
C MET A 111 2.39 21.34 -12.67
N ASP A 112 1.50 21.34 -11.68
CA ASP A 112 0.17 21.94 -11.80
C ASP A 112 0.38 23.47 -12.08
N ASP A 113 0.61 23.81 -13.34
CA ASP A 113 0.77 25.18 -13.87
C ASP A 113 -0.59 25.89 -14.10
N ASP A 114 -1.67 25.40 -13.47
CA ASP A 114 -3.02 25.91 -13.67
C ASP A 114 -3.48 26.96 -12.62
N ASP A 115 -2.61 27.38 -11.69
CA ASP A 115 -2.93 28.43 -10.69
C ASP A 115 -2.36 29.83 -11.02
N PHE A 116 -1.85 30.07 -12.25
CA PHE A 116 -1.46 31.42 -12.70
C PHE A 116 -2.27 31.90 -13.90
N MET A 117 -3.59 31.98 -13.78
CA MET A 117 -4.41 32.92 -14.55
C MET A 117 -5.67 33.27 -13.75
N ASP A 118 -5.60 34.35 -12.97
CA ASP A 118 -6.76 35.20 -12.73
C ASP A 118 -6.30 36.67 -12.68
N ASP A 119 -6.81 37.43 -13.66
CA ASP A 119 -6.69 38.85 -14.04
C ASP A 119 -5.92 39.86 -13.17
#